data_AF-A0A497P1C4-F1
#
_entry.id   AF-A0A497P1C4-F1
#
_cell.length_a   1.000
_cell.length_b   1.000
_cell.length_c   1.000
_cell.angle_alpha   90.00
_cell.angle_beta   90.00
_cell.angle_gamma   90.00
#
_symmetry.space_group_name_H-M   'P 1'
#
loop_
_entity.id
_entity.type
_entity.pdbx_description
1 polymer ?
#
loop_
_entity_poly.entity_id
_entity_poly.type
_entity_poly.pdbx_seq_one_letter_code
_entity_poly.pdbx_strand_id
1 'polypeptide(L)'
;MTNIVYIAATNGMDKNFSVGIESWKNYCNRIGSRLIVSTNNLPENNDMEGNGSWQPWISNNLKNENFDRVLIADIDMVVRETAPNIFDSYPDTIFGAVKDVSGIN
;
A
#
# COMPACT_ATOMS: atom_id res chain seq x y z
N MET A 1 -8.78 16.93 1.99
CA MET A 1 -8.13 16.03 1.02
C MET A 1 -7.80 14.74 1.76
N THR A 2 -8.29 13.60 1.29
CA THR A 2 -8.16 12.28 1.89
C THR A 2 -7.21 11.44 1.03
N ASN A 3 -5.96 11.37 1.46
CA ASN A 3 -4.96 10.51 0.83
C ASN A 3 -4.90 9.16 1.57
N ILE A 4 -4.78 8.06 0.82
CA ILE A 4 -4.72 6.71 1.35
C ILE A 4 -3.40 6.05 0.94
N VAL A 5 -2.75 5.39 1.89
CA VAL A 5 -1.77 4.34 1.62
C VAL A 5 -2.46 2.99 1.81
N TYR A 6 -2.38 2.13 0.80
CA TYR A 6 -2.99 0.82 0.76
C TYR A 6 -1.95 -0.29 0.70
N ILE A 7 -1.98 -1.21 1.66
CA ILE A 7 -1.13 -2.41 1.67
C ILE A 7 -1.98 -3.62 1.29
N ALA A 8 -1.66 -4.24 0.16
CA ALA A 8 -2.33 -5.43 -0.34
C ALA A 8 -1.70 -6.71 0.23
N ALA A 9 -1.87 -6.96 1.53
CA ALA A 9 -1.30 -8.12 2.23
C ALA A 9 -2.15 -9.40 2.10
N THR A 10 -2.56 -9.73 0.88
CA THR A 10 -3.32 -10.93 0.55
C THR A 10 -2.45 -12.19 0.68
N ASN A 11 -2.98 -13.27 1.26
CA ASN A 11 -2.31 -14.55 1.62
C ASN A 11 -1.59 -14.63 2.97
N GLY A 12 -2.02 -13.80 3.93
CA GLY A 12 -1.69 -13.99 5.33
C GLY A 12 -0.52 -13.11 5.76
N MET A 13 -0.73 -12.39 6.87
CA MET A 13 0.37 -11.69 7.53
C MET A 13 1.33 -12.74 8.10
N ASP A 14 2.47 -12.96 7.44
CA ASP A 14 3.61 -13.54 8.12
C ASP A 14 3.98 -12.63 9.30
N LYS A 15 4.36 -13.23 10.43
CA LYS A 15 4.68 -12.52 11.69
C LYS A 15 5.80 -11.49 11.51
N ASN A 16 6.59 -11.63 10.45
CA ASN A 16 7.69 -10.77 10.06
C ASN A 16 7.27 -9.41 9.47
N PHE A 17 6.00 -9.23 9.10
CA PHE A 17 5.53 -8.01 8.43
C PHE A 17 5.11 -6.87 9.37
N SER A 18 5.12 -7.11 10.69
CA SER A 18 4.77 -6.09 11.69
C SER A 18 5.64 -4.82 11.59
N VAL A 19 6.91 -4.98 11.21
CA VAL A 19 7.85 -3.85 11.03
C VAL A 19 7.46 -2.97 9.85
N GLY A 20 7.14 -3.58 8.70
CA GLY A 20 6.70 -2.86 7.50
C GLY A 20 5.43 -2.05 7.78
N ILE A 21 4.40 -2.70 8.34
CA ILE A 21 3.14 -2.04 8.70
C ILE A 21 3.35 -0.89 9.68
N GLU A 22 4.14 -1.07 10.73
CA GLU A 22 4.38 -0.01 11.71
C GLU A 22 5.14 1.17 11.08
N SER A 23 6.08 0.91 10.17
CA SER A 23 6.77 1.98 9.42
C SER A 23 5.78 2.80 8.58
N TRP A 24 4.86 2.13 7.87
CA TRP A 24 3.84 2.78 7.06
C TRP A 24 2.83 3.56 7.90
N LYS A 25 2.46 3.03 9.08
CA LYS A 25 1.58 3.70 10.03
C LYS A 25 2.22 4.99 10.56
N ASN A 26 3.48 4.94 10.96
CA ASN A 26 4.23 6.12 11.42
C ASN A 26 4.36 7.16 10.31
N TYR A 27 4.65 6.73 9.09
CA TYR A 27 4.69 7.60 7.92
C TYR A 27 3.33 8.28 7.66
N CYS A 28 2.25 7.50 7.64
CA CYS A 28 0.90 8.02 7.41
C CYS A 28 0.48 9.04 8.48
N ASN A 29 0.77 8.75 9.76
CA ASN A 29 0.52 9.68 10.86
C ASN A 29 1.28 11.00 10.66
N ARG A 30 2.53 10.96 10.21
CA ARG A 30 3.34 12.16 9.98
C ARG A 30 2.81 13.04 8.85
N ILE A 31 2.33 12.43 7.76
CA ILE A 31 1.89 13.18 6.57
C ILE A 31 0.38 13.44 6.53
N GLY A 32 -0.36 13.01 7.55
CA GLY A 32 -1.82 13.18 7.61
C GLY A 32 -2.59 12.33 6.60
N SER A 33 -2.08 11.15 6.23
CA SER A 33 -2.77 10.19 5.36
C SER A 33 -3.39 9.04 6.16
N ARG A 34 -4.33 8.32 5.54
CA ARG A 34 -4.92 7.10 6.11
C ARG A 34 -4.12 5.87 5.65
N LEU A 35 -3.94 4.90 6.54
CA LEU A 35 -3.41 3.58 6.20
C LEU A 35 -4.54 2.56 6.15
N ILE A 36 -4.64 1.80 5.06
CA ILE A 36 -5.53 0.64 4.94
C ILE A 36 -4.67 -0.59 4.64
N VAL A 37 -4.82 -1.63 5.45
CA VAL A 37 -4.14 -2.91 5.28
C VAL A 37 -5.19 -3.98 4.97
N SER A 38 -5.09 -4.61 3.80
CA SER A 38 -5.96 -5.73 3.44
C SER A 38 -5.44 -7.02 4.04
N THR A 39 -6.23 -7.67 4.89
CA THR A 39 -5.91 -8.98 5.49
C THR A 39 -6.79 -10.11 4.98
N ASN A 40 -7.65 -9.83 4.00
CA ASN A 40 -8.59 -10.82 3.48
C ASN A 40 -7.83 -11.91 2.69
N ASN A 41 -8.12 -13.17 3.02
CA ASN A 41 -7.65 -14.31 2.22
C ASN A 41 -8.30 -14.27 0.84
N LEU A 42 -7.53 -14.65 -0.18
CA LEU A 42 -8.05 -14.79 -1.53
C LEU A 42 -8.99 -16.02 -1.61
N PRO A 43 -9.98 -16.01 -2.52
CA PRO A 43 -10.72 -17.23 -2.87
C PRO A 43 -9.76 -18.34 -3.32
N GLU A 44 -10.01 -19.60 -2.95
CA GLU A 44 -9.14 -20.77 -3.20
C GLU A 44 -8.80 -21.03 -4.69
N ASN A 45 -9.53 -20.39 -5.60
CA ASN A 45 -9.43 -20.52 -7.05
C ASN A 45 -8.83 -19.29 -7.75
N ASN A 46 -8.09 -18.45 -7.01
CA ASN A 46 -7.43 -17.28 -7.58
C ASN A 46 -6.10 -17.70 -8.23
N ASP A 47 -6.18 -18.04 -9.51
CA ASP A 47 -5.05 -18.42 -10.36
C ASP A 47 -4.11 -17.22 -10.56
N MET A 48 -3.11 -17.11 -9.67
CA MET A 48 -2.05 -16.09 -9.75
C MET A 48 -1.13 -16.30 -10.95
N GLU A 49 -1.20 -17.46 -11.63
CA GLU A 49 -0.38 -17.78 -12.80
C GLU A 49 -1.10 -17.47 -14.13
N GLY A 50 -2.45 -17.46 -14.15
CA GLY A 50 -3.23 -17.33 -15.38
C GLY A 50 -3.58 -15.92 -15.84
N ASN A 51 -3.71 -14.94 -14.93
CA ASN A 51 -4.08 -13.56 -15.27
C ASN A 51 -3.30 -12.55 -14.42
N GLY A 52 -2.06 -12.31 -14.84
CA GLY A 52 -1.12 -11.35 -14.24
C GLY A 52 -1.62 -9.91 -14.23
N SER A 53 -2.51 -9.58 -13.30
CA SER A 53 -2.86 -8.19 -13.00
C SER A 53 -3.15 -8.03 -11.51
N TRP A 54 -2.36 -7.16 -10.88
CA TRP A 54 -2.49 -6.62 -9.53
C TRP A 54 -3.82 -5.84 -9.29
N GLN A 55 -4.73 -5.85 -10.28
CA GLN A 55 -5.82 -4.90 -10.45
C GLN A 55 -7.14 -5.29 -9.77
N PRO A 56 -7.57 -6.57 -9.68
CA PRO A 56 -8.81 -6.91 -8.98
C PRO A 56 -8.74 -6.64 -7.46
N TRP A 57 -7.53 -6.52 -6.90
CA TRP A 57 -7.22 -6.61 -5.46
C TRP A 57 -7.33 -5.26 -4.74
N ILE A 58 -7.24 -4.19 -5.52
CA ILE A 58 -7.47 -2.80 -5.12
C ILE A 58 -8.96 -2.60 -4.80
N SER A 59 -9.84 -3.42 -5.38
CA SER A 59 -11.25 -3.04 -5.54
C SER A 59 -12.07 -3.08 -4.25
N ASN A 60 -12.16 -4.17 -3.48
CA ASN A 60 -13.21 -4.23 -2.43
C ASN A 60 -13.00 -3.28 -1.23
N ASN A 61 -11.76 -3.16 -0.72
CA ASN A 61 -11.49 -2.29 0.43
C ASN A 61 -11.49 -0.80 0.06
N LEU A 62 -11.23 -0.46 -1.21
CA LEU A 62 -11.21 0.93 -1.67
C LEU A 62 -12.52 1.34 -2.37
N LYS A 63 -13.34 0.41 -2.87
CA LYS A 63 -14.56 0.71 -3.66
C LYS A 63 -15.60 1.53 -2.90
N ASN A 64 -15.63 1.42 -1.57
CA ASN A 64 -16.55 2.17 -0.72
C ASN A 64 -15.88 3.36 -0.02
N GLU A 65 -14.60 3.59 -0.29
CA GLU A 65 -13.84 4.69 0.31
C GLU A 65 -13.92 5.93 -0.57
N ASN A 66 -14.10 7.09 0.04
CA ASN A 66 -13.99 8.37 -0.65
C ASN A 66 -12.57 8.93 -0.44
N PHE A 67 -11.76 8.86 -1.49
CA PHE A 67 -10.36 9.28 -1.47
C PHE A 67 -10.04 10.19 -2.66
N ASP A 68 -9.07 11.07 -2.45
CA ASP A 68 -8.52 11.90 -3.53
C ASP A 68 -7.38 11.16 -4.24
N ARG A 69 -6.52 10.47 -3.48
CA ARG A 69 -5.31 9.81 -3.98
C ARG A 69 -4.98 8.54 -3.20
N VAL A 70 -4.44 7.54 -3.89
CA VAL A 70 -4.04 6.24 -3.35
C VAL A 70 -2.60 5.94 -3.73
N LEU A 71 -1.80 5.57 -2.73
CA LEU A 71 -0.51 4.92 -2.90
C LEU A 71 -0.65 3.44 -2.53
N ILE A 72 -0.19 2.55 -3.39
CA ILE A 72 -0.12 1.10 -3.12
C ILE A 72 1.29 0.75 -2.71
N ALA A 73 1.44 0.04 -1.59
CA ALA A 73 2.72 -0.40 -1.06
C ALA A 73 2.71 -1.90 -0.76
N ASP A 74 3.87 -2.53 -0.96
CA ASP A 74 4.07 -3.92 -0.56
C ASP A 74 4.27 -4.01 0.97
N ILE A 75 3.83 -5.13 1.54
CA ILE A 75 3.84 -5.34 3.00
C ILE A 75 5.25 -5.55 3.56
N ASP A 76 6.18 -6.06 2.74
CA ASP A 76 7.57 -6.32 3.08
C ASP A 76 8.49 -5.09 2.92
N MET A 77 7.93 -3.94 2.51
CA MET A 77 8.66 -2.68 2.42
C MET A 77 8.64 -1.90 3.73
N VAL A 78 9.75 -1.21 3.99
CA VAL A 78 9.88 -0.25 5.10
C VAL A 78 10.09 1.14 4.54
N VAL A 79 9.26 2.09 4.96
CA VAL A 79 9.44 3.50 4.61
C VAL A 79 10.37 4.19 5.59
N ARG A 80 11.33 4.97 5.08
CA ARG A 80 12.27 5.75 5.93
C ARG A 80 11.51 6.83 6.69
N GLU A 81 11.88 7.07 7.94
CA GLU A 81 11.26 8.11 8.77
C GLU A 81 11.31 9.50 8.12
N THR A 82 12.43 9.81 7.45
CA THR A 82 12.67 11.08 6.76
C THR A 82 12.12 11.16 5.34
N ALA A 83 11.40 10.14 4.85
CA ALA A 83 10.84 10.15 3.50
C ALA A 83 9.94 11.38 3.27
N PRO A 84 9.97 12.03 2.10
CA PRO A 84 9.09 13.17 1.85
C PRO A 84 7.62 12.73 1.84
N ASN A 85 6.71 13.70 1.95
CA ASN A 85 5.31 13.44 1.67
C ASN A 85 5.17 13.12 0.16
N ILE A 86 4.82 11.87 -0.14
CA ILE A 86 4.73 11.38 -1.50
C ILE A 86 3.62 12.12 -2.27
N PHE A 87 2.55 12.50 -1.59
CA PHE A 87 1.43 13.20 -2.19
C PHE A 87 1.76 14.67 -2.50
N ASP A 88 2.75 15.26 -1.83
CA ASP A 88 3.26 16.59 -2.18
C ASP A 88 4.29 16.49 -3.32
N SER A 89 5.02 15.38 -3.38
CA SER A 89 6.03 15.13 -4.43
C SER A 89 5.40 14.79 -5.77
N TYR A 90 4.19 14.21 -5.75
CA TYR A 90 3.43 13.80 -6.92
C TYR A 90 1.98 14.32 -6.84
N PRO A 91 1.78 15.64 -6.92
CA PRO A 91 0.48 16.27 -6.63
C PRO A 91 -0.64 15.79 -7.56
N ASP A 92 -0.32 15.51 -8.82
CA ASP A 92 -1.28 15.14 -9.86
C ASP A 92 -1.51 13.63 -9.96
N THR A 93 -0.86 12.82 -9.12
CA THR A 93 -0.98 11.36 -9.16
C THR A 93 -2.13 10.89 -8.28
N ILE A 94 -3.19 10.38 -8.93
CA ILE A 94 -4.36 9.80 -8.26
C ILE A 94 -4.05 8.39 -7.76
N PHE A 95 -3.36 7.58 -8.57
CA PHE A 95 -2.95 6.22 -8.22
C PHE A 95 -1.46 6.05 -8.46
N GLY A 96 -0.73 5.68 -7.40
CA GLY A 96 0.70 5.37 -7.47
C GLY A 96 1.00 4.02 -6.83
N ALA A 97 2.09 3.39 -7.25
CA ALA A 97 2.63 2.19 -6.62
C ALA A 97 4.06 2.46 -6.19
N VAL A 98 4.44 1.92 -5.03
CA VAL A 98 5.81 1.97 -4.53
C VAL A 98 6.61 0.87 -5.20
N LYS A 99 7.86 1.19 -5.54
CA LYS A 99 8.83 0.22 -6.04
C LYS A 99 9.98 0.16 -5.04
N ASP A 100 10.46 -1.04 -4.75
CA ASP A 100 11.69 -1.20 -3.97
C ASP A 100 12.87 -0.55 -4.71
N VAL A 101 13.75 0.07 -3.94
CA VAL A 101 15.04 0.55 -4.41
C VAL A 101 16.09 -0.24 -3.64
N SER A 102 16.43 -1.41 -4.15
CA SER A 102 17.58 -2.16 -3.68
C SER A 102 18.86 -1.47 -4.17
N GLY A 103 19.65 -0.97 -3.21
CA GLY A 103 20.93 -0.30 -3.46
C GLY A 103 20.83 1.22 -3.36
N ILE A 104 21.46 1.78 -2.32
CA ILE A 104 21.92 3.17 -2.35
C ILE A 104 23.36 3.11 -2.87
N ASN A 105 23.61 3.78 -3.99
CA ASN A 105 24.84 4.57 -4.15
C ASN A 105 24.47 6.01 -3.82
#